data_AF-A0A378TA46-F1
#
_entry.id   AF-A0A378TA46-F1
#
_cell.length_a   1.000
_cell.length_b   1.000
_cell.length_c   1.000
_cell.angle_alpha   90.00
_cell.angle_beta   90.00
_cell.angle_gamma   90.00
#
_symmetry.space_group_name_H-M   'P 1'
#
loop_
_entity.id
_entity.type
_entity.pdbx_description
1 polymer ?
#
loop_
_entity_poly.entity_id
_entity_poly.type
_entity_poly.pdbx_seq_one_letter_code
_entity_poly.pdbx_strand_id
1 'polypeptide(L)'
;MRVVFFGFQTWGVRTLHALLDLNHDVPLVVTHPSSAQTYKAIWSDSVEELAGDRGIPVHLTDRIDGETVDLVKRAEPDVIVVNSWYTWMPAELYDLPRTAP
;
A
#
# COMPACT_ATOMS: atom_id res chain seq x y z
N MET A 1 6.96 5.15 13.01
CA MET A 1 5.51 4.86 13.04
C MET A 1 5.27 3.59 12.25
N ARG A 2 4.25 2.81 12.61
CA ARG A 2 3.74 1.68 11.84
C ARG A 2 2.82 2.19 10.74
N VAL A 3 3.23 2.03 9.48
CA VAL A 3 2.56 2.59 8.31
C VAL A 3 2.09 1.45 7.41
N VAL A 4 0.77 1.31 7.27
CA VAL A 4 0.23 0.49 6.18
C VAL A 4 0.17 1.37 4.93
N PHE A 5 0.75 0.91 3.83
CA PHE A 5 0.85 1.69 2.60
C PHE A 5 -0.03 1.12 1.50
N PHE A 6 -0.93 1.95 0.97
CA PHE A 6 -1.68 1.67 -0.25
C PHE A 6 -1.07 2.50 -1.39
N GLY A 7 -0.56 1.84 -2.43
CA GLY A 7 -0.11 2.60 -3.58
C GLY A 7 0.18 1.81 -4.82
N PHE A 8 0.32 2.51 -5.94
CA PHE A 8 0.49 1.90 -7.25
C PHE A 8 1.31 2.80 -8.18
N GLN A 9 1.94 2.20 -9.19
CA GLN A 9 2.79 2.85 -10.19
C GLN A 9 3.99 3.63 -9.58
N THR A 10 4.69 4.38 -10.43
CA THR A 10 5.88 5.17 -10.08
C THR A 10 5.71 6.09 -8.87
N TRP A 11 4.55 6.75 -8.72
CA TRP A 11 4.32 7.61 -7.56
C TRP A 11 4.16 6.80 -6.27
N GLY A 12 3.53 5.63 -6.34
CA GLY A 12 3.48 4.69 -5.23
C GLY A 12 4.88 4.22 -4.81
N VAL A 13 5.73 3.88 -5.78
CA VAL A 13 7.12 3.46 -5.52
C VAL A 13 7.93 4.56 -4.85
N ARG A 14 7.84 5.80 -5.35
CA ARG A 14 8.54 6.94 -4.74
C ARG A 14 8.09 7.21 -3.31
N THR A 15 6.79 7.09 -3.03
CA THR A 15 6.29 7.25 -1.66
C THR A 15 6.73 6.12 -0.76
N LEU A 16 6.65 4.86 -1.21
CA LEU A 16 7.16 3.73 -0.42
C LEU A 16 8.65 3.91 -0.11
N HIS A 17 9.46 4.29 -1.10
CA HIS A 17 10.87 4.59 -0.89
C HIS A 17 11.09 5.66 0.18
N ALA A 18 10.38 6.78 0.10
CA ALA A 18 10.49 7.86 1.07
C ALA A 18 10.06 7.43 2.49
N LEU A 19 9.01 6.61 2.61
CA LEU A 19 8.58 6.06 3.91
C LEU A 19 9.69 5.18 4.53
N LEU A 20 10.37 4.38 3.71
CA LEU A 20 11.47 3.52 4.17
C LEU A 20 12.72 4.34 4.54
N ASP A 21 13.06 5.37 3.76
CA ASP A 21 14.20 6.26 4.04
C ASP A 21 14.03 7.02 5.35
N LEU A 22 12.79 7.35 5.72
CA LEU A 22 12.44 7.98 7.00
C LEU A 22 12.35 6.98 8.17
N ASN A 23 12.76 5.72 7.96
CA ASN A 23 12.74 4.66 8.97
C ASN A 23 11.35 4.39 9.57
N HIS A 24 10.28 4.56 8.79
CA HIS A 24 8.97 4.04 9.19
C HIS A 24 8.95 2.51 9.13
N ASP A 25 8.21 1.89 10.05
CA ASP A 25 7.93 0.45 10.03
C ASP A 25 6.76 0.22 9.08
N VAL A 26 6.96 -0.49 7.98
CA VAL A 26 5.93 -0.74 6.95
C VAL A 26 5.55 -2.23 7.00
N PRO A 27 4.59 -2.64 7.85
CA PRO A 27 4.24 -4.05 8.03
C PRO A 27 3.42 -4.65 6.87
N LEU A 28 2.82 -3.80 6.02
CA LEU A 28 1.97 -4.23 4.92
C LEU A 28 1.96 -3.17 3.81
N VAL A 29 2.14 -3.64 2.58
CA VAL A 29 1.89 -2.88 1.35
C VAL A 29 0.69 -3.48 0.62
N VAL A 30 -0.25 -2.64 0.21
CA VAL A 30 -1.38 -3.02 -0.63
C VAL A 30 -1.25 -2.34 -1.98
N THR A 31 -1.27 -3.12 -3.04
CA THR A 31 -1.11 -2.60 -4.41
C THR A 31 -2.02 -3.31 -5.40
N HIS A 32 -2.21 -2.70 -6.57
CA HIS A 32 -3.02 -3.33 -7.63
C HIS A 32 -2.20 -4.42 -8.33
N PRO A 33 -2.85 -5.51 -8.79
CA PRO A 33 -2.19 -6.48 -9.64
C PRO A 33 -1.69 -5.79 -10.92
N SER A 34 -0.51 -6.18 -11.38
CA SER A 34 0.04 -5.71 -12.65
C SER A 34 -0.94 -6.03 -13.79
N SER A 35 -1.50 -5.01 -14.44
CA SER A 35 -2.43 -5.21 -15.54
C SER A 35 -1.72 -5.70 -16.80
N ALA A 36 -2.26 -6.70 -17.50
CA ALA A 36 -1.75 -7.20 -18.79
C ALA A 36 -1.86 -6.20 -19.97
N GLN A 37 -2.29 -4.96 -19.74
CA GLN A 37 -2.42 -3.95 -20.78
C GLN A 37 -1.06 -3.35 -21.14
N THR A 38 -0.56 -3.79 -22.30
CA THR A 38 0.74 -3.48 -22.94
C THR A 38 1.13 -2.01 -22.97
N TYR A 39 0.18 -1.08 -22.88
CA TYR A 39 0.44 0.37 -22.84
C TYR A 39 1.05 0.85 -21.51
N LYS A 40 0.70 0.23 -20.37
CA LYS A 40 1.24 0.61 -19.04
C LYS A 40 2.63 0.01 -18.75
N ALA A 41 3.07 -0.96 -19.54
CA ALA A 41 4.26 -1.77 -19.28
C ALA A 41 5.59 -1.05 -19.52
N ILE A 42 5.60 0.11 -20.18
CA ILE A 42 6.84 0.73 -20.65
C ILE A 42 7.44 1.69 -19.58
N TRP A 43 6.66 2.16 -18.61
CA TRP A 43 7.11 3.15 -17.61
C TRP A 43 6.34 3.12 -16.28
N SER A 44 6.02 1.95 -15.72
CA SER A 44 5.47 1.89 -14.36
C SER A 44 6.40 1.10 -13.45
N ASP A 45 7.08 1.79 -12.54
CA ASP A 45 7.79 1.12 -11.45
C ASP A 45 6.79 0.27 -10.66
N SER A 46 7.25 -0.90 -10.20
CA SER A 46 6.42 -1.84 -9.46
C SER A 46 6.56 -1.64 -7.96
N VAL A 47 5.44 -1.31 -7.31
CA VAL A 47 5.34 -1.24 -5.84
C VAL A 47 5.53 -2.63 -5.22
N GLU A 48 5.03 -3.67 -5.90
CA GLU A 48 5.19 -5.06 -5.49
C GLU A 48 6.68 -5.47 -5.48
N GLU A 49 7.43 -5.13 -6.53
CA GLU A 49 8.87 -5.45 -6.60
C GLU A 49 9.66 -4.71 -5.50
N LEU A 50 9.44 -3.40 -5.32
CA LEU A 50 10.13 -2.64 -4.26
C LEU A 50 9.82 -3.20 -2.87
N ALA A 51 8.56 -3.55 -2.59
CA ALA A 51 8.19 -4.13 -1.30
C ALA A 51 8.81 -5.52 -1.10
N GLY A 52 8.78 -6.36 -2.13
CA GLY A 52 9.38 -7.69 -2.14
C GLY A 52 10.89 -7.67 -1.88
N ASP A 53 11.62 -6.77 -2.55
CA ASP A 53 13.08 -6.58 -2.37
C ASP A 53 13.45 -6.17 -0.95
N ARG A 54 12.52 -5.54 -0.22
CA ARG A 54 12.69 -5.10 1.17
C ARG A 54 12.10 -6.08 2.17
N GLY A 55 11.57 -7.22 1.73
CA GLY A 55 10.97 -8.25 2.57
C GLY A 55 9.65 -7.83 3.22
N ILE A 56 8.96 -6.85 2.63
CA ILE A 56 7.68 -6.33 3.14
C ILE A 56 6.53 -7.16 2.57
N PRO A 57 5.59 -7.65 3.41
CA PRO A 57 4.40 -8.34 2.92
C PRO A 57 3.58 -7.48 1.94
N VAL A 58 3.20 -8.08 0.81
CA VAL A 58 2.38 -7.44 -0.22
C VAL A 58 1.01 -8.12 -0.32
N HIS A 59 -0.05 -7.33 -0.33
CA HIS A 59 -1.40 -7.76 -0.68
C HIS A 59 -1.81 -7.17 -2.03
N LEU A 60 -2.04 -8.02 -3.01
CA LEU A 60 -2.52 -7.62 -4.33
C LEU A 60 -4.03 -7.64 -4.37
N THR A 61 -4.64 -6.50 -4.70
CA THR A 61 -6.08 -6.45 -4.92
C THR A 61 -6.51 -5.29 -5.82
N ASP A 62 -7.54 -5.50 -6.63
CA ASP A 62 -8.20 -4.42 -7.36
C ASP A 62 -9.13 -3.60 -6.45
N ARG A 63 -9.70 -4.22 -5.41
CA ARG A 63 -10.72 -3.61 -4.55
C ARG A 63 -10.51 -4.02 -3.10
N ILE A 64 -10.78 -3.09 -2.19
CA ILE A 64 -10.71 -3.37 -0.76
C ILE A 64 -11.95 -4.16 -0.36
N ASP A 65 -11.73 -5.39 0.08
CA ASP A 65 -12.72 -6.33 0.59
C ASP A 65 -12.47 -6.66 2.07
N GLY A 66 -13.25 -7.59 2.63
CA GLY A 66 -13.11 -8.00 4.03
C GLY A 66 -11.74 -8.55 4.37
N GLU A 67 -11.12 -9.32 3.48
CA GLU A 67 -9.75 -9.84 3.67
C GLU A 67 -8.74 -8.69 3.76
N THR A 68 -8.84 -7.71 2.85
CA THR A 68 -7.99 -6.52 2.86
C THR A 68 -8.12 -5.75 4.18
N VAL A 69 -9.36 -5.52 4.64
CA VAL A 69 -9.62 -4.83 5.92
C VAL A 69 -9.02 -5.61 7.10
N ASP A 70 -9.19 -6.93 7.11
CA ASP A 70 -8.66 -7.80 8.16
C ASP A 70 -7.12 -7.80 8.20
N LEU A 71 -6.46 -7.78 7.04
CA LEU A 71 -5.00 -7.66 6.93
C LEU A 71 -4.51 -6.33 7.50
N VAL A 72 -5.16 -5.23 7.12
CA VAL A 72 -4.81 -3.88 7.63
C VAL A 72 -5.02 -3.82 9.14
N LYS A 73 -6.11 -4.38 9.65
CA LYS A 73 -6.39 -4.43 11.09
C LYS A 73 -5.32 -5.21 11.86
N ARG A 74 -4.90 -6.37 11.36
CA ARG A 74 -3.82 -7.17 11.96
C ARG A 74 -2.45 -6.48 11.90
N ALA A 75 -2.23 -5.58 10.95
CA ALA A 75 -1.01 -4.82 10.84
C ALA A 75 -0.88 -3.73 11.94
N GLU A 76 -1.98 -3.39 12.63
CA GLU A 76 -2.04 -2.40 13.71
C GLU A 76 -1.36 -1.07 13.31
N PRO A 77 -1.85 -0.38 12.25
CA PRO A 77 -1.24 0.86 11.78
C PRO A 77 -1.40 2.00 12.78
N ASP A 78 -0.34 2.79 12.93
CA ASP A 78 -0.45 4.14 13.49
C ASP A 78 -1.10 5.08 12.45
N VAL A 79 -0.77 4.89 11.17
CA VAL A 79 -1.29 5.68 10.04
C VAL A 79 -1.41 4.80 8.79
N ILE A 80 -2.40 5.10 7.96
CA ILE A 80 -2.52 4.54 6.62
C ILE A 80 -2.12 5.63 5.62
N VAL A 81 -1.12 5.35 4.78
CA VAL A 81 -0.67 6.27 3.72
C VAL A 81 -1.17 5.73 2.40
N VAL A 82 -1.82 6.61 1.63
CA VAL A 82 -2.46 6.25 0.36
C VAL A 82 -1.91 7.16 -0.72
N ASN A 83 -1.29 6.60 -1.75
CA ASN A 83 -0.85 7.36 -2.93
C ASN A 83 -1.09 6.58 -4.21
N SER A 84 -1.79 7.18 -5.17
CA SER A 84 -2.07 6.58 -6.48
C SER A 84 -2.88 5.28 -6.38
N TRP A 85 -3.72 5.16 -5.34
CA TRP A 85 -4.75 4.12 -5.24
C TRP A 85 -5.98 4.55 -6.04
N TYR A 86 -6.55 3.66 -6.86
CA TYR A 86 -7.57 4.04 -7.85
C TYR A 86 -8.97 3.53 -7.55
N THR A 87 -9.17 2.79 -6.46
CA THR A 87 -10.48 2.26 -6.09
C THR A 87 -10.95 2.77 -4.74
N TRP A 88 -12.23 2.54 -4.44
CA TRP A 88 -12.87 3.07 -3.24
C TRP A 88 -12.21 2.57 -1.96
N MET A 89 -11.98 3.49 -1.01
CA MET A 89 -11.55 3.18 0.34
C MET A 89 -12.76 3.11 1.28
N PRO A 90 -13.04 1.95 1.90
CA PRO A 90 -14.16 1.79 2.80
C PRO A 90 -13.95 2.54 4.12
N ALA A 91 -15.05 2.95 4.77
CA ALA A 91 -15.06 3.79 5.96
C ALA A 91 -14.28 3.16 7.12
N GLU A 92 -14.37 1.83 7.23
CA GLU A 92 -13.75 1.00 8.25
C GLU A 92 -12.23 1.21 8.33
N LEU A 93 -11.56 1.48 7.20
CA LEU A 93 -10.11 1.73 7.22
C LEU A 93 -9.75 3.06 7.87
N TYR A 94 -10.62 4.06 7.84
CA TYR A 94 -10.34 5.36 8.44
C TYR A 94 -10.41 5.32 9.98
N ASP A 95 -11.12 4.34 10.54
CA ASP A 95 -11.26 4.15 11.98
C ASP A 95 -10.16 3.27 12.60
N LEU A 96 -9.32 2.62 11.78
CA LEU A 96 -8.24 1.74 12.26
C LEU A 96 -7.02 2.48 12.85
N PRO A 97 -6.51 3.57 12.24
CA PRO A 97 -5.31 4.25 12.73
C PRO A 97 -5.48 4.78 14.14
N ARG A 98 -4.54 4.42 15.04
CA ARG A 98 -4.58 4.87 16.45
C ARG A 98 -4.40 6.38 16.60
N THR A 99 -3.73 7.04 15.65
CA THR A 99 -3.59 8.50 15.65
C THR A 99 -4.60 9.12 14.70
N ALA A 100 -5.89 9.04 15.05
CA ALA A 100 -6.85 10.06 14.63
C ALA A 100 -6.80 11.20 15.67
N PRO A 101 -6.59 12.47 15.27
CA PRO A 101 -6.65 13.60 16.19
C PRO A 101 -8.03 13.75 16.84
#